data_AF-A0AAE3LW86-F1
#
_entry.id   AF-A0AAE3LW86-F1
#
_cell.length_a   1.000
_cell.length_b   1.000
_cell.length_c   1.000
_cell.angle_alpha   90.00
_cell.angle_beta   90.00
_cell.angle_gamma   90.00
#
_symmetry.space_group_name_H-M   'P 1'
#
loop_
_entity.id
_entity.type
_entity.pdbx_description
1 polymer ?
#
loop_
_entity_poly.entity_id
_entity_poly.type
_entity_poly.pdbx_seq_one_letter_code
_entity_poly.pdbx_strand_id
1 'polypeptide(L)'
;GFDMLAIPDDAPNAENALKFIDYILEPQVAAAITNYVYYANPNTAATEFVVEEVSNDPGIYPSDEVSANLFSLRPHTPRYDRSLTRAWTTIKTGQ
;
A
#
# COMPACT_ATOMS: atom_id res chain seq x y z
N GLY A 1 -2.60 4.02 3.07
CA GLY A 1 -3.45 3.65 1.92
C GLY A 1 -3.16 2.21 1.55
N PHE A 2 -3.74 1.70 0.47
CA PHE A 2 -3.37 0.39 -0.07
C PHE A 2 -2.65 0.61 -1.39
N ASP A 3 -1.40 0.15 -1.47
CA ASP A 3 -0.62 0.16 -2.70
C ASP A 3 -0.71 -1.23 -3.34
N MET A 4 -0.95 -1.27 -4.65
CA MET A 4 -1.22 -2.51 -5.38
C MET A 4 -0.37 -2.57 -6.65
N LEU A 5 0.06 -3.79 -7.00
CA LEU A 5 0.58 -4.06 -8.35
C LEU A 5 -0.58 -4.17 -9.33
N ALA A 6 -0.45 -3.53 -10.47
CA ALA A 6 -1.38 -3.61 -11.59
C ALA A 6 -0.61 -3.77 -12.90
N ILE A 7 -1.20 -4.49 -13.86
CA ILE A 7 -0.64 -4.67 -15.20
C ILE A 7 -1.41 -3.73 -16.15
N PRO A 8 -0.77 -2.74 -16.78
CA PRO A 8 -1.40 -1.93 -17.82
C PRO A 8 -1.94 -2.79 -18.97
N ASP A 9 -3.02 -2.36 -19.61
CA ASP A 9 -3.65 -3.11 -20.70
C ASP A 9 -2.76 -3.23 -21.94
N ASP A 10 -1.84 -2.30 -22.12
CA ASP A 10 -0.87 -2.23 -23.21
C ASP A 10 0.53 -2.74 -22.83
N ALA A 11 0.66 -3.44 -21.69
CA ALA A 11 1.96 -3.92 -21.20
C ALA A 11 2.65 -4.87 -22.22
N PRO A 12 3.87 -4.54 -22.70
CA PRO A 12 4.53 -5.31 -23.76
C PRO A 12 5.00 -6.69 -23.30
N ASN A 13 5.01 -6.95 -21.99
CA ASN A 13 5.49 -8.20 -21.38
C ASN A 13 4.56 -8.66 -20.24
N ALA A 14 3.25 -8.77 -20.50
CA ALA A 14 2.25 -9.14 -19.50
C ALA A 14 2.55 -10.47 -18.77
N GLU A 15 3.08 -11.48 -19.49
CA GLU A 15 3.44 -12.78 -18.88
C GLU A 15 4.56 -12.65 -17.84
N ASN A 16 5.57 -11.81 -18.08
CA ASN A 16 6.64 -11.58 -17.12
C ASN A 16 6.14 -10.77 -15.90
N ALA A 17 5.20 -9.85 -16.12
CA ALA A 17 4.57 -9.13 -15.02
C ALA A 17 3.77 -10.08 -14.12
N LEU A 18 3.05 -11.06 -14.68
CA LEU A 18 2.38 -12.10 -13.90
C LEU A 18 3.36 -12.95 -13.09
N LYS A 19 4.47 -13.39 -13.70
CA LYS A 19 5.53 -14.12 -12.99
C LYS A 19 6.15 -13.32 -11.85
N PHE A 20 6.31 -12.01 -12.04
CA PHE A 20 6.82 -11.12 -10.99
C PHE A 20 5.81 -10.98 -9.84
N ILE A 21 4.52 -10.81 -10.14
CA ILE A 21 3.47 -10.76 -9.12
C ILE A 21 3.44 -12.08 -8.32
N ASP A 22 3.53 -13.22 -9.01
CA ASP A 22 3.57 -14.54 -8.39
C ASP A 22 4.76 -14.67 -7.42
N TYR A 23 5.96 -14.27 -7.84
CA TYR A 23 7.15 -14.25 -6.99
C TYR A 23 6.99 -13.34 -5.76
N ILE A 24 6.40 -12.16 -5.92
CA ILE A 24 6.14 -11.24 -4.79
C ILE A 24 5.14 -11.84 -3.79
N LEU A 25 4.22 -12.69 -4.26
CA LEU A 25 3.23 -13.37 -3.41
C LEU A 25 3.80 -14.59 -2.67
N GLU A 26 5.03 -15.03 -2.95
CA GLU A 26 5.69 -16.04 -2.14
C GLU A 26 5.89 -15.52 -0.69
N PRO A 27 5.49 -16.27 0.36
CA PRO A 27 5.50 -15.79 1.74
C PRO A 27 6.84 -15.22 2.22
N GLN A 28 7.95 -15.91 1.89
CA GLN A 28 9.29 -15.49 2.29
C GLN A 28 9.74 -14.22 1.55
N VAL A 29 9.31 -14.03 0.31
CA VAL A 29 9.61 -12.83 -0.48
C VAL A 29 8.84 -11.63 0.06
N ALA A 30 7.53 -11.78 0.28
CA ALA A 30 6.70 -10.75 0.89
C ALA A 30 7.22 -10.33 2.27
N ALA A 31 7.62 -11.31 3.11
CA ALA A 31 8.21 -11.03 4.41
C ALA A 31 9.58 -10.36 4.32
N ALA A 32 10.45 -10.78 3.40
CA ALA A 32 11.73 -10.14 3.19
C ALA A 32 11.58 -8.67 2.79
N ILE A 33 10.58 -8.35 1.96
CA ILE A 33 10.23 -6.96 1.62
C ILE A 33 9.78 -6.21 2.87
N THR A 34 8.81 -6.75 3.63
CA THR A 34 8.33 -6.13 4.88
C THR A 34 9.45 -5.88 5.87
N ASN A 35 10.36 -6.84 6.07
CA ASN A 35 11.51 -6.71 6.97
C ASN A 35 12.49 -5.62 6.53
N TYR A 36 12.56 -5.33 5.23
CA TYR A 36 13.43 -4.30 4.70
C TYR A 36 12.79 -2.90 4.71
N VAL A 37 11.52 -2.78 4.31
CA VAL A 37 10.86 -1.47 4.13
C VAL A 37 9.97 -1.04 5.30
N TYR A 38 9.71 -1.92 6.27
CA TYR A 38 8.88 -1.65 7.45
C TYR A 38 7.43 -1.27 7.10
N TYR A 39 6.88 -1.89 6.04
CA TYR A 39 5.45 -1.84 5.71
C TYR A 39 4.81 -3.22 5.84
N ALA A 40 3.61 -3.25 6.41
CA ALA A 40 2.78 -4.46 6.44
C ALA A 40 2.43 -4.90 5.01
N ASN A 41 2.50 -6.21 4.78
CA ASN A 41 2.06 -6.82 3.53
C ASN A 41 0.73 -7.57 3.74
N PRO A 42 -0.11 -7.75 2.71
CA PRO A 42 -1.41 -8.40 2.84
C PRO A 42 -1.34 -9.94 2.84
N ASN A 43 -0.17 -10.54 2.70
CA ASN A 43 0.00 -11.99 2.66
C ASN A 43 0.04 -12.55 4.08
N THR A 44 -1.09 -13.10 4.54
CA THR A 44 -1.20 -13.69 5.88
C THR A 44 -0.25 -14.86 6.14
N ALA A 45 0.17 -15.59 5.11
CA ALA A 45 1.16 -16.65 5.25
C ALA A 45 2.59 -16.11 5.41
N ALA A 46 2.85 -14.85 5.03
CA ALA A 46 4.16 -14.22 5.18
C ALA A 46 4.45 -13.82 6.64
N THR A 47 3.42 -13.64 7.47
CA THR A 47 3.56 -13.18 8.86
C THR A 47 4.50 -14.05 9.69
N GLU A 48 4.55 -15.36 9.44
CA GLU A 48 5.45 -16.30 10.12
C GLU A 48 6.95 -16.02 9.84
N PHE A 49 7.27 -15.31 8.76
CA PHE A 49 8.64 -14.99 8.33
C PHE A 49 9.02 -13.51 8.59
N VAL A 50 8.10 -12.71 9.13
CA VAL A 50 8.37 -11.32 9.51
C VAL A 50 9.13 -11.30 10.83
N VAL A 51 10.17 -10.45 10.94
CA VAL A 51 10.95 -10.36 12.18
C VAL A 51 10.12 -9.75 13.30
N GLU A 52 10.36 -10.20 14.54
CA GLU A 52 9.54 -9.84 15.70
C GLU A 52 9.47 -8.33 15.96
N GLU A 53 10.56 -7.60 15.68
CA GLU A 53 10.60 -6.13 15.73
C GLU A 53 9.54 -5.48 14.84
N VAL A 54 9.28 -6.05 13.66
CA VAL A 54 8.33 -5.52 12.68
C VAL A 54 6.92 -6.05 12.93
N SER A 55 6.77 -7.34 13.25
CA SER A 55 5.44 -7.94 13.45
C SER A 55 4.74 -7.44 14.73
N ASN A 56 5.52 -7.05 15.75
CA ASN A 56 4.98 -6.54 17.02
C ASN A 56 4.89 -5.01 17.07
N ASP A 57 5.28 -4.29 16.02
CA ASP A 57 5.15 -2.83 15.97
C ASP A 57 3.69 -2.44 15.66
N PRO A 58 2.96 -1.82 16.62
CA PRO A 58 1.56 -1.43 16.42
C PRO A 58 1.38 -0.28 15.41
N GLY A 59 2.45 0.40 15.01
CA GLY A 59 2.44 1.36 13.91
C GLY A 59 2.46 0.70 12.53
N ILE A 60 2.91 -0.55 12.45
CA ILE A 60 2.97 -1.35 11.21
C ILE A 60 1.79 -2.34 11.17
N TYR A 61 1.60 -3.09 12.25
CA TYR A 61 0.48 -4.02 12.47
C TYR A 61 -0.42 -3.50 13.60
N PRO A 62 -1.36 -2.58 13.30
CA PRO A 62 -2.21 -1.97 14.31
C PRO A 62 -3.17 -2.97 14.95
N SER A 63 -3.58 -2.68 16.19
CA SER A 63 -4.65 -3.44 16.84
C SER A 63 -5.99 -3.27 16.11
N ASP A 64 -6.94 -4.16 16.38
CA ASP A 64 -8.29 -4.07 15.84
C ASP A 64 -9.00 -2.76 16.24
N GLU A 65 -8.75 -2.28 17.47
CA GLU A 65 -9.29 -1.01 17.96
C GLU A 65 -8.78 0.19 17.14
N VAL A 66 -7.47 0.23 16.85
CA VAL A 66 -6.90 1.28 16.00
C VAL A 66 -7.44 1.14 14.57
N SER A 67 -7.45 -0.09 14.04
CA SER A 67 -7.91 -0.39 12.68
C SER A 67 -9.37 0.02 12.45
N ALA A 68 -10.24 -0.15 13.44
CA ALA A 68 -11.65 0.24 13.38
C ALA A 68 -11.87 1.76 13.21
N ASN A 69 -10.88 2.58 13.57
CA ASN A 69 -10.94 4.03 13.47
C ASN A 69 -10.28 4.58 12.19
N LEU A 70 -9.69 3.72 11.34
CA LEU A 70 -9.11 4.13 10.07
C LEU A 70 -10.19 4.34 9.01
N PHE A 71 -9.92 5.21 8.04
CA PHE A 71 -10.80 5.42 6.89
C PHE A 71 -10.03 5.32 5.58
N SER A 72 -10.68 4.76 4.56
CA SER A 72 -10.18 4.78 3.18
C SER A 72 -10.68 6.01 2.44
N LEU A 73 -9.84 6.55 1.56
CA LEU A 73 -10.26 7.60 0.64
C LEU A 73 -11.26 7.02 -0.36
N ARG A 74 -12.28 7.81 -0.68
CA ARG A 74 -13.27 7.49 -1.71
C ARG A 74 -13.00 8.33 -2.95
N PRO A 75 -13.27 7.82 -4.16
CA PRO A 75 -13.21 8.62 -5.37
C PRO A 75 -14.11 9.85 -5.24
N HIS A 76 -13.57 11.02 -5.56
CA HIS A 76 -14.35 12.25 -5.58
C HIS A 76 -14.93 12.51 -6.98
N THR A 77 -15.80 13.52 -7.06
CA THR A 77 -16.21 14.04 -8.36
C THR A 77 -15.10 14.93 -8.95
N PRO A 78 -14.98 15.04 -10.28
CA PRO A 78 -14.02 15.94 -10.91
C PRO A 78 -14.15 17.41 -10.48
N ARG A 79 -15.36 17.83 -10.10
CA ARG A 79 -15.60 19.20 -9.57
C ARG A 79 -14.94 19.38 -8.20
N TYR A 80 -15.10 18.40 -7.32
CA TYR A 80 -14.49 18.43 -6.00
C TYR A 80 -12.96 18.41 -6.11
N ASP A 81 -12.39 17.52 -6.94
CA ASP A 81 -10.93 17.43 -7.10
C ASP A 81 -10.32 18.74 -7.60
N ARG A 82 -10.95 19.42 -8.57
CA ARG A 82 -10.49 20.75 -9.00
C ARG A 82 -10.46 21.77 -7.86
N SER A 83 -11.47 21.78 -7.00
CA SER A 83 -11.50 22.66 -5.83
C SER A 83 -10.40 22.29 -4.83
N LEU A 84 -10.21 21.00 -4.55
CA LEU A 84 -9.17 20.50 -3.66
C LEU A 84 -7.77 20.87 -4.16
N THR A 85 -7.48 20.62 -5.44
CA THR A 85 -6.19 20.96 -6.06
C THR A 85 -5.92 22.46 -6.00
N ARG A 86 -6.93 23.30 -6.28
CA ARG A 86 -6.77 24.76 -6.20
C ARG A 86 -6.43 25.20 -4.78
N ALA A 87 -7.21 24.74 -3.81
CA ALA A 87 -6.98 25.05 -2.40
C ALA A 87 -5.57 24.62 -1.96
N TRP A 88 -5.13 23.43 -2.37
CA TRP A 88 -3.79 22.95 -2.06
C TRP A 88 -2.68 23.78 -2.70
N THR A 89 -2.84 24.20 -3.96
CA THR A 89 -1.89 25.10 -4.61
C THR A 89 -1.79 26.42 -3.86
N THR A 90 -2.92 27.04 -3.52
CA THR A 90 -2.99 28.28 -2.74
C THR A 90 -2.24 28.16 -1.41
N ILE A 91 -2.49 27.08 -0.64
CA ILE A 91 -1.77 26.76 0.60
C ILE A 91 -0.25 26.68 0.36
N LYS A 92 0.17 25.95 -0.67
CA LYS A 92 1.61 25.78 -0.97
C LYS A 92 2.30 27.07 -1.43
N THR A 93 1.58 27.98 -2.09
CA THR A 93 2.16 29.23 -2.61
C THR A 93 2.02 30.40 -1.67
N GLY A 94 1.32 30.24 -0.53
CA GLY A 94 1.07 31.33 0.42
C GLY A 94 0.22 32.47 -0.15
N GLN A 95 -0.65 32.16 -1.12
CA GLN A 95 -1.63 33.10 -1.69
C GLN A 95 -3.00 32.94 -1.03
#